data_AF-A0A2X3CX28-F1
#
_entry.id   AF-A0A2X3CX28-F1
#
_cell.length_a   1.000
_cell.length_b   1.000
_cell.length_c   1.000
_cell.angle_alpha   90.00
_cell.angle_beta   90.00
_cell.angle_gamma   90.00
#
_symmetry.space_group_name_H-M   'P 1'
#
loop_
_entity.id
_entity.type
_entity.pdbx_description
1 polymer ?
#
loop_
_entity_poly.entity_id
_entity_poly.type
_entity_poly.pdbx_seq_one_letter_code
_entity_poly.pdbx_strand_id
1 'polypeptide(L)' 'MINKTDLAPYVGASLEVMASDTQRMRGDRPWTFTNLKQGDGLSTIIAFLEDKGMLGK' A
#
# COMPACT_ATOMS: atom_id res chain seq x y z
N MET A 1 -4.29 0.79 0.73
CA MET A 1 -3.05 0.58 1.52
C MET A 1 -3.16 -0.78 2.19
N ILE A 2 -2.09 -1.57 2.16
CA ILE A 2 -1.91 -2.76 3.01
C ILE A 2 -0.73 -2.46 3.94
N ASN A 3 -0.96 -2.40 5.24
CA ASN A 3 0.04 -1.98 6.22
C ASN A 3 0.59 -3.16 7.03
N LYS A 4 1.72 -2.92 7.69
CA LYS A 4 2.43 -3.85 8.56
C LYS A 4 3.02 -5.04 7.81
N THR A 5 3.61 -4.80 6.64
CA THR A 5 4.27 -5.85 5.85
C THR A 5 5.40 -6.54 6.60
N ASP A 6 6.00 -5.88 7.58
CA ASP A 6 6.97 -6.45 8.51
C ASP A 6 6.42 -7.60 9.34
N LEU A 7 5.10 -7.69 9.53
CA LEU A 7 4.48 -8.77 10.28
C LEU A 7 4.24 -10.04 9.46
N ALA A 8 4.36 -9.97 8.13
CA ALA A 8 4.03 -11.08 7.23
C ALA A 8 4.77 -12.40 7.57
N PRO A 9 6.08 -12.41 7.90
CA PRO A 9 6.79 -13.63 8.28
C PRO A 9 6.28 -14.26 9.58
N TYR A 10 5.74 -13.47 10.50
CA TYR A 10 5.30 -13.95 11.82
C TYR A 10 3.88 -14.51 11.81
N VAL A 11 3.07 -14.14 10.80
CA VAL A 11 1.69 -14.62 10.65
C VAL A 11 1.53 -15.62 9.50
N GLY A 12 2.63 -16.01 8.86
CA GLY A 12 2.61 -16.92 7.71
C GLY A 12 1.92 -16.34 6.48
N ALA A 13 1.91 -15.02 6.32
CA ALA A 13 1.31 -14.35 5.16
C ALA A 13 2.32 -14.21 4.02
N SER A 14 1.88 -14.51 2.79
CA SER A 14 2.67 -14.25 1.57
C SER A 14 2.28 -12.91 0.95
N LEU A 15 3.23 -11.98 0.88
CA LEU A 15 3.03 -10.66 0.26
C LEU A 15 2.74 -10.78 -1.25
N GLU A 16 3.28 -11.80 -1.91
CA GLU A 16 3.05 -12.05 -3.34
C GLU A 16 1.59 -12.47 -3.61
N VAL A 17 1.05 -13.38 -2.79
CA VAL A 17 -0.37 -13.79 -2.87
C VAL A 17 -1.27 -12.59 -2.61
N MET A 18 -0.97 -11.81 -1.58
CA MET A 18 -1.71 -10.59 -1.27
C MET A 18 -1.68 -9.58 -2.43
N ALA A 19 -0.54 -9.45 -3.12
CA ALA A 19 -0.41 -8.55 -4.28
C ALA A 19 -1.30 -9.00 -5.45
N SER A 20 -1.22 -10.28 -5.81
CA SER A 20 -2.03 -10.89 -6.86
C SER A 20 -3.53 -10.74 -6.57
N ASP A 21 -3.96 -11.09 -5.36
CA ASP A 21 -5.35 -10.97 -4.95
C ASP A 21 -5.83 -9.52 -4.97
N THR A 22 -4.99 -8.59 -4.47
CA THR A 22 -5.33 -7.17 -4.45
C THR A 22 -5.47 -6.61 -5.86
N GLN A 23 -4.59 -6.98 -6.79
CA GLN A 23 -4.68 -6.58 -8.19
C GLN A 23 -5.97 -7.10 -8.83
N ARG A 24 -6.32 -8.37 -8.59
CA ARG A 24 -7.59 -8.95 -9.08
C ARG A 24 -8.81 -8.22 -8.54
N MET A 25 -8.83 -7.91 -7.24
CA MET A 25 -10.00 -7.33 -6.56
C MET A 25 -10.18 -5.83 -6.82
N ARG A 26 -9.08 -5.11 -7.11
CA ARG A 26 -9.11 -3.65 -7.28
C ARG A 26 -9.10 -3.19 -8.73
N GLY A 27 -8.70 -4.06 -9.67
CA GLY A 27 -8.42 -3.66 -11.05
C GLY A 27 -7.40 -2.51 -11.05
N ASP A 28 -7.74 -1.42 -11.74
CA ASP A 28 -6.84 -0.25 -11.87
C ASP A 28 -6.85 0.69 -10.66
N ARG A 29 -7.64 0.40 -9.62
CA ARG A 29 -7.71 1.29 -8.44
C ARG A 29 -6.40 1.23 -7.64
N PRO A 30 -5.70 2.36 -7.46
CA PRO A 30 -4.36 2.36 -6.88
C PRO A 30 -4.34 1.81 -5.47
N TRP A 31 -3.26 1.13 -5.13
CA TRP A 31 -2.96 0.61 -3.80
C TRP A 31 -1.45 0.50 -3.64
N THR A 32 -0.99 0.38 -2.39
CA THR A 32 0.42 0.17 -2.08
C THR A 32 0.54 -0.63 -0.79
N PHE A 33 1.61 -1.41 -0.69
CA PHE A 33 2.09 -1.92 0.59
C PHE A 33 2.74 -0.79 1.39
N THR A 34 2.73 -0.95 2.71
CA THR A 34 3.32 0.01 3.65
C THR A 34 3.86 -0.69 4.88
N ASN A 35 4.93 -0.11 5.42
CA ASN A 35 5.37 -0.33 6.79
C ASN A 35 5.45 1.04 7.46
N LEU A 36 4.33 1.48 8.03
CA LEU A 36 4.26 2.81 8.65
C LEU A 36 5.15 2.96 9.89
N LYS A 37 5.66 1.85 10.46
CA LYS A 37 6.65 1.92 11.54
C LYS A 37 8.02 2.39 11.03
N GLN A 38 8.35 2.06 9.79
CA GLN A 38 9.60 2.46 9.12
C GLN A 38 9.41 3.63 8.14
N GLY A 39 8.16 3.96 7.81
CA GLY A 39 7.81 5.00 6.82
C GLY A 39 7.69 4.48 5.38
N ASP A 40 7.84 3.18 5.15
CA ASP A 40 7.78 2.60 3.80
C ASP A 40 6.40 2.80 3.18
N GLY A 41 6.38 3.30 1.95
CA GLY A 41 5.16 3.58 1.17
C GLY A 41 4.38 4.82 1.63
N LEU A 42 4.86 5.56 2.64
CA LEU A 42 4.23 6.81 3.10
C LEU A 42 4.28 7.90 2.02
N SER A 43 5.41 8.04 1.32
CA SER A 43 5.59 9.00 0.22
C SER A 43 4.57 8.80 -0.91
N THR A 44 4.31 7.55 -1.29
CA THR A 44 3.29 7.19 -2.30
C THR A 44 1.89 7.66 -1.88
N ILE A 45 1.56 7.58 -0.59
CA ILE A 45 0.26 8.00 -0.08
C ILE A 45 0.15 9.52 -0.05
N ILE A 46 1.21 10.21 0.39
CA ILE A 46 1.26 11.67 0.39
C ILE A 46 1.07 12.19 -1.03
N ALA A 47 1.85 11.68 -2.00
CA ALA A 47 1.74 12.07 -3.40
C ALA A 47 0.34 11.79 -3.97
N PHE A 48 -0.26 10.65 -3.63
CA PHE A 48 -1.63 10.33 -4.02
C PHE A 48 -2.64 11.34 -3.47
N LEU A 49 -2.50 11.75 -2.20
CA LEU A 49 -3.38 12.74 -1.58
C LEU A 49 -3.18 14.14 -2.15
N GLU A 50 -1.95 14.53 -2.47
CA GLU A 50 -1.66 15.82 -3.10
C GLU A 50 -2.31 15.93 -4.47
N ASP A 51 -2.17 14.89 -5.30
CA ASP A 51 -2.75 14.83 -6.65
C ASP A 51 -4.28 14.69 -6.62
N LYS A 52 -4.82 13.65 -5.95
CA LYS A 52 -6.26 13.37 -5.97
C LYS A 52 -7.07 14.23 -5.02
N GLY A 53 -6.44 14.79 -4.00
CA GLY A 53 -7.05 15.75 -3.08
C GLY A 53 -6.99 17.19 -3.58
N MET A 54 -6.39 17.45 -4.76
CA MET A 54 -6.25 18.79 -5.33
C MET A 54 -5.57 19.78 -4.36
N LEU A 55 -4.57 19.29 -3.62
CA LEU A 55 -3.87 20.08 -2.60
C LEU A 55 -2.63 20.79 -3.17
N GLY A 56 -2.17 20.38 -4.36
CA GLY A 56 -1.19 21.13 -5.13
C GLY A 56 -1.83 22.40 -5.71
N LYS A 57 -1.34 23.57 -5.29
CA LYS A 57 -1.59 24.83 -5.98
C LYS A 57 -0.91 24.87 -7.34
#